data_AF-A0A5E4LA81-F1
#
_entry.id   AF-A0A5E4LA81-F1
#
_cell.length_a   1.000
_cell.length_b   1.000
_cell.length_c   1.000
_cell.angle_alpha   90.00
_cell.angle_beta   90.00
_cell.angle_gamma   90.00
#
_symmetry.space_group_name_H-M   'P 1'
#
loop_
_entity.id
_entity.type
_entity.pdbx_description
1 polymer ?
#
loop_
_entity_poly.entity_id
_entity_poly.type
_entity_poly.pdbx_seq_one_letter_code
_entity_poly.pdbx_strand_id
1 'polypeptide(L)'
;MTHAHVKSNMGPVPGAAGASGRIMLPETLEKRGEYSAQRLREEFLARESARRSPKNVLKRQAAEKALAGDNLLVVNAAVVVLGNLAYMESARPLFELLKKKTSAGIQMSVLSAIRQIANDHSGNPELDFGVKRIGCFIRANIADADLTGAALRVLKHIGRVDEVIKLLRELEKEAAPHPESLKNIRTHIRETINPD
;
A
#
# COMPACT_ATOMS: atom_id res chain seq x y z
N MET A 1 3.72 57.25 -49.36
CA MET A 1 2.71 58.07 -50.07
C MET A 1 2.27 57.20 -51.25
N THR A 2 1.07 56.63 -51.33
CA THR A 2 -0.26 57.26 -51.31
C THR A 2 -1.37 56.26 -50.91
N HIS A 3 -2.38 56.80 -50.22
CA HIS A 3 -3.74 56.28 -49.95
C HIS A 3 -4.46 55.85 -51.25
N ALA A 4 -5.16 54.70 -51.33
CA ALA A 4 -6.48 54.32 -50.80
C ALA A 4 -7.54 54.27 -51.92
N HIS A 5 -8.28 53.17 -52.04
CA HIS A 5 -9.76 53.24 -52.10
C HIS A 5 -10.43 51.90 -51.86
N VAL A 6 -11.37 51.95 -50.93
CA VAL A 6 -12.32 50.93 -50.48
C VAL A 6 -13.48 50.86 -51.48
N LYS A 7 -13.96 49.65 -51.78
CA LYS A 7 -15.40 49.42 -52.01
C LYS A 7 -15.84 48.18 -51.25
N SER A 8 -16.47 48.45 -50.12
CA SER A 8 -17.39 47.59 -49.39
C SER A 8 -18.62 47.29 -50.25
N ASN A 9 -19.05 46.04 -50.31
CA ASN A 9 -20.47 45.75 -50.51
C ASN A 9 -20.89 44.67 -49.52
N MET A 10 -21.74 45.05 -48.57
CA MET A 10 -22.28 44.19 -47.53
C MET A 10 -23.61 43.56 -47.99
N GLY A 11 -23.72 42.25 -47.77
CA GLY A 11 -24.93 41.58 -47.28
C GLY A 11 -25.73 40.77 -48.32
N PRO A 12 -26.56 39.79 -47.88
CA PRO A 12 -26.81 39.36 -46.50
C PRO A 12 -26.52 37.86 -46.22
N VAL A 13 -26.28 37.58 -44.93
CA VAL A 13 -26.31 36.26 -44.29
C VAL A 13 -27.76 35.77 -44.21
N PRO A 14 -28.05 34.47 -44.43
CA PRO A 14 -28.44 33.64 -43.29
C PRO A 14 -27.98 32.17 -43.40
N GLY A 15 -27.76 31.52 -42.25
CA GLY A 15 -27.79 30.06 -42.14
C GLY A 15 -26.60 29.46 -41.38
N ALA A 16 -26.73 29.40 -40.06
CA ALA A 16 -25.81 28.69 -39.18
C ALA A 16 -25.87 27.17 -39.40
N ALA A 17 -24.72 26.53 -39.63
CA ALA A 17 -24.44 25.14 -39.27
C ALA A 17 -22.94 24.85 -39.55
N GLY A 18 -22.15 24.61 -38.50
CA GLY A 18 -20.74 24.28 -38.66
C GLY A 18 -19.89 24.36 -37.41
N ALA A 19 -20.47 24.22 -36.21
CA ALA A 19 -19.69 23.82 -35.05
C ALA A 19 -19.40 22.33 -35.18
N SER A 20 -18.12 21.95 -35.13
CA SER A 20 -17.60 20.84 -34.31
C SER A 20 -16.32 20.31 -34.94
N GLY A 21 -15.20 20.99 -34.66
CA GLY A 21 -13.89 20.37 -34.69
C GLY A 21 -13.87 19.32 -33.58
N ARG A 22 -14.30 18.10 -33.92
CA ARG A 22 -14.32 16.93 -33.04
C ARG A 22 -12.93 16.69 -32.50
N ILE A 23 -12.74 17.03 -31.23
CA ILE A 23 -11.99 16.19 -30.30
C ILE A 23 -12.64 14.81 -30.44
N MET A 24 -11.94 13.85 -31.04
CA MET A 24 -12.34 12.46 -30.96
C MET A 24 -12.19 12.01 -29.51
N LEU A 25 -13.22 12.28 -28.71
CA LEU A 25 -13.61 11.43 -27.60
C LEU A 25 -13.81 10.03 -28.19
N PRO A 26 -13.20 8.97 -27.64
CA PRO A 26 -13.64 7.62 -27.93
C PRO A 26 -15.02 7.42 -27.28
N GLU A 27 -16.07 7.83 -28.00
CA GLU A 27 -17.41 7.31 -27.83
C GLU A 27 -17.39 5.86 -28.31
N THR A 28 -17.24 4.94 -27.37
CA THR A 28 -18.19 3.83 -27.22
C THR A 28 -17.94 3.17 -25.87
N LEU A 29 -18.85 3.46 -24.94
CA LEU A 29 -19.16 2.65 -23.77
C LEU A 29 -19.73 1.28 -24.19
N GLU A 30 -18.94 0.48 -24.91
CA GLU A 30 -19.21 -0.92 -25.26
C GLU A 30 -17.83 -1.58 -25.32
N LYS A 31 -17.24 -2.07 -24.23
CA LYS A 31 -17.63 -3.31 -23.54
C LYS A 31 -17.19 -3.23 -22.08
N ARG A 32 -18.15 -3.13 -21.16
CA ARG A 32 -17.97 -3.59 -19.79
C ARG A 32 -17.74 -5.10 -19.85
N GLY A 33 -16.49 -5.56 -19.79
CA GLY A 33 -16.19 -7.00 -19.72
C GLY A 33 -14.85 -7.47 -20.27
N GLU A 34 -14.09 -6.62 -20.96
CA GLU A 34 -12.76 -7.01 -21.50
C GLU A 34 -11.68 -6.02 -21.04
N TYR A 35 -11.50 -5.87 -19.73
CA TYR A 35 -10.17 -5.54 -19.21
C TYR A 35 -9.29 -6.76 -19.52
N SER A 36 -8.68 -6.79 -20.71
CA SER A 36 -7.88 -7.93 -21.13
C SER A 36 -6.78 -8.16 -20.10
N ALA A 37 -6.58 -9.41 -19.69
CA ALA A 37 -5.50 -9.81 -18.77
C ALA A 37 -4.14 -9.27 -19.22
N GLN A 38 -3.98 -9.02 -20.53
CA GLN A 38 -2.85 -8.36 -21.13
C GLN A 38 -2.64 -6.90 -20.65
N ARG A 39 -3.68 -6.06 -20.59
CA ARG A 39 -3.54 -4.68 -20.11
C ARG A 39 -3.18 -4.63 -18.62
N LEU A 40 -3.79 -5.50 -17.81
CA LEU A 40 -3.41 -5.65 -16.40
C LEU A 40 -1.97 -6.14 -16.23
N ARG A 41 -1.52 -7.06 -17.08
CA ARG A 41 -0.14 -7.54 -17.10
C ARG A 41 0.85 -6.45 -17.52
N GLU A 42 0.53 -5.66 -18.54
CA GLU A 42 1.36 -4.54 -18.98
C GLU A 42 1.46 -3.45 -17.91
N GLU A 43 0.35 -3.11 -17.24
CA GLU A 43 0.34 -2.18 -16.11
C GLU A 43 1.15 -2.72 -14.93
N PHE A 44 1.03 -4.01 -14.61
CA PHE A 44 1.84 -4.66 -13.58
C PHE A 44 3.34 -4.60 -13.93
N LEU A 45 3.72 -4.95 -15.15
CA LEU A 45 5.10 -4.91 -15.62
C LEU A 45 5.65 -3.47 -15.64
N ALA A 46 4.86 -2.49 -16.04
CA ALA A 46 5.24 -1.09 -16.00
C ALA A 46 5.45 -0.59 -14.56
N ARG A 47 4.57 -0.98 -13.63
CA ARG A 47 4.72 -0.68 -12.19
C ARG A 47 5.97 -1.33 -11.61
N GLU A 48 6.21 -2.61 -11.90
CA GLU A 48 7.42 -3.31 -11.45
C GLU A 48 8.69 -2.73 -12.06
N SER A 49 8.67 -2.35 -13.35
CA SER A 49 9.78 -1.67 -14.01
C SER A 49 10.09 -0.30 -13.38
N ALA A 50 9.05 0.52 -13.15
CA ALA A 50 9.19 1.81 -12.49
C ALA A 50 9.68 1.66 -11.04
N ARG A 51 9.13 0.66 -10.32
CA ARG A 51 9.59 0.28 -8.97
C ARG A 51 11.06 -0.01 -9.02
N ARG A 52 11.54 -0.93 -9.88
CA ARG A 52 12.93 -1.38 -10.04
C ARG A 52 13.87 -0.39 -10.75
N SER A 53 13.44 0.85 -10.99
CA SER A 53 14.33 1.86 -11.55
C SER A 53 15.60 2.03 -10.68
N PRO A 54 16.78 2.30 -11.26
CA PRO A 54 18.03 2.43 -10.50
C PRO A 54 17.94 3.42 -9.34
N LYS A 55 17.22 4.53 -9.54
CA LYS A 55 16.95 5.54 -8.52
C LYS A 55 16.21 4.97 -7.31
N ASN A 56 15.21 4.13 -7.52
CA ASN A 56 14.43 3.53 -6.43
C ASN A 56 15.20 2.42 -5.73
N VAL A 57 16.01 1.65 -6.46
CA VAL A 57 16.91 0.65 -5.86
C VAL A 57 17.91 1.33 -4.91
N LEU A 58 18.51 2.44 -5.32
CA LEU A 58 19.41 3.21 -4.46
C LEU A 58 18.70 3.80 -3.24
N LYS A 59 17.49 4.34 -3.42
CA LYS A 59 16.66 4.83 -2.30
C LYS A 59 16.34 3.72 -1.29
N ARG A 60 15.96 2.53 -1.78
CA ARG A 60 15.71 1.36 -0.94
C ARG A 60 16.95 1.00 -0.12
N GLN A 61 18.09 0.84 -0.78
CA GLN A 61 19.35 0.48 -0.10
C GLN A 61 19.79 1.53 0.92
N ALA A 62 19.64 2.83 0.61
CA ALA A 62 19.96 3.90 1.54
C ALA A 62 19.03 3.89 2.76
N ALA A 63 17.73 3.68 2.54
CA ALA A 63 16.76 3.57 3.62
C ALA A 63 16.99 2.32 4.49
N GLU A 64 17.33 1.17 3.90
CA GLU A 64 17.68 -0.04 4.65
C GLU A 64 18.90 0.17 5.56
N LYS A 65 19.95 0.85 5.05
CA LYS A 65 21.10 1.24 5.87
C LYS A 65 20.70 2.18 7.01
N ALA A 66 19.80 3.12 6.75
CA ALA A 66 19.34 4.09 7.74
C ALA A 66 18.55 3.45 8.90
N LEU A 67 17.94 2.27 8.72
CA LEU A 67 17.28 1.52 9.81
C LEU A 67 18.24 1.06 10.92
N ALA A 68 19.54 1.00 10.61
CA ALA A 68 20.57 0.62 11.58
C ALA A 68 21.01 1.80 12.48
N GLY A 69 20.67 3.04 12.12
CA GLY A 69 21.09 4.23 12.88
C GLY A 69 20.30 4.46 14.16
N ASP A 70 20.83 5.33 15.02
CA ASP A 70 20.24 5.68 16.32
C ASP A 70 19.31 6.91 16.24
N ASN A 71 19.39 7.69 15.16
CA ASN A 71 18.53 8.85 14.97
C ASN A 71 17.13 8.39 14.58
N LEU A 72 16.21 8.44 15.54
CA LEU A 72 14.83 7.99 15.39
C LEU A 72 14.05 8.73 14.29
N LEU A 73 14.36 9.99 13.99
CA LEU A 73 13.74 10.72 12.87
C LEU A 73 14.19 10.15 11.52
N VAL A 74 15.48 9.85 11.40
CA VAL A 74 16.07 9.23 10.20
C VAL A 74 15.53 7.82 10.01
N VAL A 75 15.44 7.04 11.09
CA VAL A 75 14.84 5.69 11.07
C VAL A 75 13.38 5.77 10.63
N ASN A 76 12.59 6.69 11.19
CA ASN A 76 11.19 6.84 10.82
C ASN A 76 11.02 7.23 9.34
N ALA A 77 11.83 8.18 8.84
CA ALA A 77 11.82 8.56 7.44
C ALA A 77 12.19 7.37 6.54
N ALA A 78 13.18 6.56 6.93
CA ALA A 78 13.56 5.36 6.21
C ALA A 78 12.42 4.33 6.16
N VAL A 79 11.73 4.09 7.27
CA VAL A 79 10.55 3.21 7.33
C VAL A 79 9.47 3.66 6.34
N VAL A 80 9.15 4.96 6.31
CA VAL A 80 8.16 5.52 5.38
C VAL A 80 8.60 5.33 3.93
N VAL A 81 9.87 5.57 3.61
CA VAL A 81 10.41 5.35 2.26
C VAL A 81 10.28 3.88 1.85
N LEU A 82 10.63 2.93 2.73
CA LEU A 82 10.56 1.51 2.43
C LEU A 82 9.12 1.03 2.24
N GLY A 83 8.18 1.50 3.06
CA GLY A 83 6.76 1.25 2.87
C GLY A 83 6.25 1.76 1.52
N ASN A 84 6.56 3.02 1.18
CA ASN A 84 6.11 3.63 -0.08
C ASN A 84 6.69 2.95 -1.33
N LEU A 85 7.92 2.46 -1.25
CA LEU A 85 8.51 1.71 -2.36
C LEU A 85 7.96 0.28 -2.45
N ALA A 86 7.49 -0.28 -1.33
CA ALA A 86 6.86 -1.59 -1.20
C ALA A 86 7.67 -2.74 -1.84
N TYR A 87 9.00 -2.71 -1.68
CA TYR A 87 9.85 -3.81 -2.10
C TYR A 87 9.73 -4.98 -1.12
N MET A 88 9.58 -6.18 -1.65
CA MET A 88 9.49 -7.39 -0.83
C MET A 88 10.78 -7.60 0.00
N GLU A 89 11.93 -7.27 -0.59
CA GLU A 89 13.24 -7.36 0.04
C GLU A 89 13.35 -6.51 1.32
N SER A 90 12.53 -5.47 1.42
CA SER A 90 12.51 -4.56 2.58
C SER A 90 11.63 -5.07 3.73
N ALA A 91 10.84 -6.13 3.54
CA ALA A 91 10.00 -6.71 4.58
C ALA A 91 10.85 -7.16 5.79
N ARG A 92 11.93 -7.90 5.54
CA ARG A 92 12.75 -8.51 6.58
C ARG A 92 13.45 -7.49 7.49
N PRO A 93 14.12 -6.45 6.96
CA PRO A 93 14.62 -5.36 7.79
C PRO A 93 13.54 -4.70 8.68
N LEU A 94 12.33 -4.51 8.15
CA LEU A 94 11.22 -3.92 8.91
C LEU A 94 10.72 -4.82 10.04
N PHE A 95 10.59 -6.13 9.81
CA PHE A 95 10.24 -7.07 10.88
C PHE A 95 11.32 -7.15 11.96
N GLU A 96 12.61 -7.06 11.60
CA GLU A 96 13.68 -7.01 12.60
C GLU A 96 13.67 -5.69 13.39
N LEU A 97 13.23 -4.58 12.77
CA LEU A 97 13.07 -3.30 13.47
C LEU A 97 12.01 -3.37 14.59
N LEU A 98 10.96 -4.17 14.43
CA LEU A 98 9.94 -4.38 15.49
C LEU A 98 10.51 -5.02 16.77
N LYS A 99 11.70 -5.63 16.71
CA LYS A 99 12.39 -6.16 17.90
C LYS A 99 13.08 -5.07 18.71
N LYS A 100 13.40 -3.93 18.09
CA LYS A 100 14.01 -2.80 18.80
C LYS A 100 12.91 -2.09 19.60
N LYS A 101 13.17 -1.83 20.88
CA LYS A 101 12.32 -0.92 21.65
C LYS A 101 12.45 0.48 21.06
N THR A 102 11.36 0.94 20.45
CA THR A 102 11.22 2.26 19.85
C THR A 102 9.90 2.87 20.34
N SER A 103 9.64 4.14 20.03
CA SER A 103 8.36 4.75 20.39
C SER A 103 7.20 4.08 19.64
N ALA A 104 6.01 4.08 20.24
CA ALA A 104 4.81 3.53 19.63
C ALA A 104 4.52 4.13 18.24
N GLY A 105 4.81 5.43 18.04
CA GLY A 105 4.66 6.08 16.72
C GLY A 105 5.56 5.48 15.63
N ILE A 106 6.80 5.10 15.98
CA ILE A 106 7.70 4.43 15.04
C ILE A 106 7.20 3.01 14.79
N GLN A 107 6.82 2.27 15.83
CA GLN A 107 6.28 0.91 15.68
C GLN A 107 5.04 0.89 14.77
N MET A 108 4.13 1.85 14.93
CA MET A 108 2.97 2.03 14.04
C MET A 108 3.38 2.31 12.59
N SER A 109 4.41 3.13 12.38
CA SER A 109 4.96 3.40 11.04
C SER A 109 5.56 2.13 10.42
N VAL A 110 6.26 1.32 11.22
CA VAL A 110 6.82 0.03 10.77
C VAL A 110 5.71 -0.93 10.39
N LEU A 111 4.68 -1.09 11.23
CA LEU A 111 3.52 -1.95 10.93
C LEU A 111 2.79 -1.49 9.67
N SER A 112 2.63 -0.17 9.48
CA SER A 112 2.04 0.39 8.27
C SER A 112 2.87 0.08 7.02
N ALA A 113 4.20 0.23 7.09
CA ALA A 113 5.09 -0.09 5.98
C ALA A 113 5.08 -1.58 5.63
N ILE A 114 5.09 -2.47 6.64
CA ILE A 114 4.97 -3.92 6.44
C ILE A 114 3.63 -4.25 5.78
N ARG A 115 2.53 -3.63 6.23
CA ARG A 115 1.21 -3.82 5.62
C ARG A 115 1.20 -3.42 4.14
N GLN A 116 1.83 -2.31 3.78
CA GLN A 116 1.92 -1.86 2.38
C GLN A 116 2.67 -2.89 1.52
N ILE A 117 3.80 -3.40 2.01
CA ILE A 117 4.53 -4.48 1.33
C ILE A 117 3.67 -5.74 1.22
N ALA A 118 3.00 -6.15 2.30
CA ALA A 118 2.15 -7.33 2.32
C ALA A 118 0.96 -7.24 1.36
N ASN A 119 0.38 -6.05 1.19
CA ASN A 119 -0.70 -5.83 0.23
C ASN A 119 -0.23 -6.02 -1.22
N ASP A 120 0.96 -5.52 -1.55
CA ASP A 120 1.51 -5.61 -2.90
C ASP A 120 2.06 -7.00 -3.23
N HIS A 121 2.40 -7.79 -2.22
CA HIS A 121 3.00 -9.12 -2.34
C HIS A 121 2.17 -10.20 -1.64
N SER A 122 0.85 -10.02 -1.57
CA SER A 122 -0.03 -10.94 -0.83
C SER A 122 0.11 -12.38 -1.33
N GLY A 123 0.20 -13.32 -0.39
CA GLY A 123 0.43 -14.74 -0.70
C GLY A 123 1.87 -15.11 -1.05
N ASN A 124 2.82 -14.16 -0.99
CA ASN A 124 4.23 -14.49 -1.12
C ASN A 124 4.72 -15.28 0.12
N PRO A 125 5.25 -16.50 -0.03
CA PRO A 125 5.72 -17.33 1.09
C PRO A 125 6.89 -16.70 1.85
N GLU A 126 7.62 -15.77 1.23
CA GLU A 126 8.63 -14.99 1.94
C GLU A 126 8.02 -14.09 3.02
N LEU A 127 6.70 -13.87 3.08
CA LEU A 127 6.06 -13.15 4.20
C LEU A 127 5.76 -14.05 5.40
N ASP A 128 5.87 -15.37 5.27
CA ASP A 128 5.50 -16.33 6.32
C ASP A 128 6.38 -16.18 7.58
N PHE A 129 7.66 -15.79 7.43
CA PHE A 129 8.50 -15.49 8.60
C PHE A 129 7.94 -14.32 9.44
N GLY A 130 7.16 -13.43 8.80
CA GLY A 130 6.50 -12.30 9.42
C GLY A 130 5.41 -12.71 10.41
N VAL A 131 4.72 -13.83 10.19
CA VAL A 131 3.62 -14.30 11.06
C VAL A 131 4.11 -14.49 12.48
N LYS A 132 5.20 -15.25 12.65
CA LYS A 132 5.80 -15.49 13.97
C LYS A 132 6.31 -14.21 14.61
N ARG A 133 6.92 -13.31 13.82
CA ARG A 133 7.46 -12.03 14.30
C ARG A 133 6.35 -11.11 14.81
N ILE A 134 5.27 -10.98 14.06
CA ILE A 134 4.10 -10.19 14.45
C ILE A 134 3.43 -10.81 15.68
N GLY A 135 3.31 -12.14 15.74
CA GLY A 135 2.83 -12.83 16.92
C GLY A 135 3.63 -12.48 18.18
N CYS A 136 4.96 -12.54 18.14
CA CYS A 136 5.81 -12.11 19.25
C CYS A 136 5.62 -10.62 19.60
N PHE A 137 5.48 -9.76 18.59
CA PHE A 137 5.24 -8.34 18.80
C PHE A 137 3.90 -8.08 19.51
N ILE A 138 2.82 -8.77 19.11
CA ILE A 138 1.51 -8.65 19.75
C ILE A 138 1.61 -9.10 21.22
N ARG A 139 2.23 -10.25 21.50
CA ARG A 139 2.42 -10.71 22.89
C ARG A 139 3.14 -9.67 23.76
N ALA A 140 4.20 -9.07 23.22
CA ALA A 140 4.97 -8.05 23.93
C ALA A 140 4.20 -6.75 24.16
N ASN A 141 3.18 -6.46 23.36
CA ASN A 141 2.39 -5.23 23.40
C ASN A 141 0.89 -5.51 23.61
N ILE A 142 0.55 -6.65 24.23
CA ILE A 142 -0.82 -7.15 24.27
C ILE A 142 -1.76 -6.26 25.10
N ALA A 143 -1.19 -5.44 26.00
CA ALA A 143 -1.92 -4.43 26.76
C ALA A 143 -2.19 -3.14 25.94
N ASP A 144 -1.48 -2.92 24.84
CA ASP A 144 -1.66 -1.78 23.94
C ASP A 144 -2.59 -2.19 22.79
N ALA A 145 -3.85 -1.77 22.89
CA ALA A 145 -4.88 -2.14 21.94
C ALA A 145 -4.64 -1.58 20.53
N ASP A 146 -3.98 -0.42 20.41
CA ASP A 146 -3.71 0.24 19.13
C ASP A 146 -2.59 -0.49 18.38
N LEU A 147 -1.48 -0.77 19.06
CA LEU A 147 -0.38 -1.57 18.50
C LEU A 147 -0.84 -2.99 18.17
N THR A 148 -1.64 -3.60 19.06
CA THR A 148 -2.23 -4.92 18.82
C THR A 148 -3.13 -4.89 17.58
N GLY A 149 -4.04 -3.93 17.47
CA GLY A 149 -4.94 -3.79 16.31
C GLY A 149 -4.19 -3.53 15.00
N ALA A 150 -3.13 -2.71 15.02
CA ALA A 150 -2.28 -2.49 13.85
C ALA A 150 -1.54 -3.75 13.42
N ALA A 151 -0.97 -4.49 14.37
CA ALA A 151 -0.27 -5.74 14.11
C ALA A 151 -1.20 -6.85 13.60
N LEU A 152 -2.41 -6.95 14.13
CA LEU A 152 -3.45 -7.86 13.62
C LEU A 152 -3.81 -7.55 12.16
N ARG A 153 -3.93 -6.27 11.80
CA ARG A 153 -4.16 -5.87 10.40
C ARG A 153 -3.03 -6.28 9.48
N VAL A 154 -1.79 -6.33 9.95
CA VAL A 154 -0.68 -6.90 9.16
C VAL A 154 -0.89 -8.39 8.94
N LEU A 155 -1.26 -9.15 9.99
CA LEU A 155 -1.54 -10.59 9.89
C LEU A 155 -2.64 -10.93 8.86
N LYS A 156 -3.60 -10.04 8.62
CA LYS A 156 -4.62 -10.23 7.58
C LYS A 156 -4.03 -10.32 6.16
N HIS A 157 -2.85 -9.74 5.95
CA HIS A 157 -2.22 -9.65 4.63
C HIS A 157 -0.98 -10.55 4.48
N ILE A 158 -0.55 -11.22 5.56
CA ILE A 158 0.62 -12.10 5.55
C ILE A 158 0.27 -13.51 6.02
N GLY A 159 1.01 -14.49 5.54
CA GLY A 159 0.91 -15.86 6.04
C GLY A 159 -0.23 -16.67 5.44
N ARG A 160 -0.21 -17.97 5.74
CA ARG A 160 -1.31 -18.88 5.47
C ARG A 160 -2.41 -18.69 6.52
N VAL A 161 -3.66 -18.68 6.08
CA VAL A 161 -4.85 -18.48 6.92
C VAL A 161 -4.85 -19.40 8.14
N ASP A 162 -4.52 -20.69 7.97
CA ASP A 162 -4.48 -21.67 9.06
C ASP A 162 -3.46 -21.32 10.16
N GLU A 163 -2.29 -20.84 9.76
CA GLU A 163 -1.22 -20.44 10.71
C GLU A 163 -1.62 -19.18 11.47
N VAL A 164 -2.23 -18.22 10.77
CA VAL A 164 -2.76 -17.01 11.38
C VAL A 164 -3.87 -17.34 12.38
N ILE A 165 -4.83 -18.19 12.01
CA ILE A 165 -5.92 -18.62 12.92
C ILE A 165 -5.34 -19.29 14.18
N LYS A 166 -4.38 -20.22 14.01
CA LYS A 166 -3.73 -20.89 15.15
C LYS A 166 -3.08 -19.87 16.09
N LEU A 167 -2.30 -18.93 15.55
CA LEU A 167 -1.67 -17.86 16.34
C LEU A 167 -2.72 -16.99 17.05
N LEU A 168 -3.79 -16.58 16.36
CA LEU A 168 -4.83 -15.75 16.94
C LEU A 168 -5.54 -16.44 18.11
N ARG A 169 -5.75 -17.76 18.05
CA ARG A 169 -6.32 -18.54 19.16
C ARG A 169 -5.40 -18.63 20.37
N GLU A 170 -4.09 -18.67 20.16
CA GLU A 170 -3.11 -18.57 21.25
C GLU A 170 -3.17 -17.16 21.88
N LEU A 171 -3.14 -16.11 21.06
CA LEU A 171 -3.22 -14.73 21.50
C LEU A 171 -4.54 -14.41 22.23
N GLU A 172 -5.66 -15.01 21.82
CA GLU A 172 -6.96 -14.85 22.49
C GLU A 172 -6.89 -15.27 23.96
N LYS A 173 -6.20 -16.38 24.27
CA LYS A 173 -6.01 -16.85 25.64
C LYS A 173 -5.13 -15.90 26.45
N GLU A 174 -4.07 -15.40 25.83
CA GLU A 174 -3.12 -14.48 26.46
C GLU A 174 -3.73 -13.08 26.69
N ALA A 175 -4.65 -12.64 25.82
CA ALA A 175 -5.32 -11.35 25.92
C ALA A 175 -6.51 -11.33 26.90
N ALA A 176 -6.83 -12.46 27.56
CA ALA A 176 -7.93 -12.53 28.53
C ALA A 176 -7.98 -11.39 29.58
N PRO A 177 -6.85 -10.91 30.15
CA PRO A 177 -6.86 -9.79 31.09
C PRO A 177 -6.92 -8.39 30.42
N HIS A 178 -6.92 -8.31 29.09
CA HIS A 178 -6.89 -7.07 28.31
C HIS A 178 -8.12 -6.97 27.39
N PRO A 179 -9.26 -6.42 27.87
CA PRO A 179 -10.54 -6.54 27.19
C PRO A 179 -10.57 -5.92 25.78
N GLU A 180 -9.92 -4.77 25.58
CA GLU A 180 -9.86 -4.12 24.25
C GLU A 180 -9.01 -4.91 23.26
N SER A 181 -7.85 -5.42 23.68
CA SER A 181 -7.01 -6.29 22.84
C SER A 181 -7.71 -7.61 22.53
N LEU A 182 -8.39 -8.21 23.51
CA LEU A 182 -9.19 -9.42 23.33
C LEU A 182 -10.31 -9.20 22.31
N LYS A 183 -11.01 -8.06 22.40
CA LYS A 183 -12.03 -7.66 21.42
C LYS A 183 -11.42 -7.55 20.02
N ASN A 184 -10.28 -6.88 19.87
CA ASN A 184 -9.58 -6.74 18.58
C ASN A 184 -9.19 -8.11 17.99
N ILE A 185 -8.65 -9.02 18.81
CA ILE A 185 -8.27 -10.38 18.40
C ILE A 185 -9.50 -11.18 17.96
N ARG A 186 -10.58 -11.16 18.75
CA ARG A 186 -11.83 -11.86 18.42
C ARG A 186 -12.46 -11.37 17.12
N THR A 187 -12.46 -10.05 16.91
CA THR A 187 -12.91 -9.45 15.65
C THR A 187 -12.07 -9.95 14.48
N HIS A 188 -10.74 -9.95 14.60
CA HIS A 188 -9.87 -10.48 13.55
C HIS A 188 -10.08 -11.97 13.29
N ILE A 189 -10.28 -12.80 14.31
CA ILE A 189 -10.61 -14.23 14.13
C ILE A 189 -11.88 -14.37 13.29
N ARG A 190 -12.91 -13.59 13.59
CA ARG A 190 -14.18 -13.63 12.86
C ARG A 190 -13.98 -13.24 11.39
N GLU A 191 -13.29 -12.15 11.13
CA GLU A 191 -13.00 -11.68 9.76
C GLU A 191 -12.12 -12.65 8.95
N THR A 192 -11.18 -13.33 9.61
CA THR A 192 -10.29 -14.29 8.94
C THR A 192 -11.00 -15.61 8.60
N ILE A 193 -11.95 -16.05 9.44
CA ILE A 193 -12.71 -17.29 9.21
C ILE A 193 -13.87 -17.06 8.22
N ASN A 194 -14.55 -15.91 8.34
CA ASN A 194 -15.65 -15.52 7.49
C ASN A 194 -15.28 -14.20 6.78
N PRO A 195 -14.45 -14.25 5.74
CA PRO A 195 -14.28 -13.11 4.86
C PRO A 195 -15.60 -12.91 4.09
N ASP A 196 -16.29 -11.79 4.33
CA ASP A 196 -17.47 -11.39 3.57
C ASP A 196 -17.24 -11.41 2.04
#